data_AF-A0A1F1UW54-F1
#
_entry.id   AF-A0A1F1UW54-F1
#
_cell.length_a   1.000
_cell.length_b   1.000
_cell.length_c   1.000
_cell.angle_alpha   90.00
_cell.angle_beta   90.00
_cell.angle_gamma   90.00
#
_symmetry.space_group_name_H-M   'P 1'
#
loop_
_entity.id
_entity.type
_entity.pdbx_description
1 polymer ?
#
loop_
_entity_poly.entity_id
_entity_poly.type
_entity_poly.pdbx_seq_one_letter_code
_entity_poly.pdbx_strand_id
1 'polypeptide(L)'
;MTLAFFLDTASLVFILPGAFMVFSAAIGTARFQSTMARIHAITKPQTTGLVLMIIGTIIRLSNGQAGGAAGTGEAVGAHELHDIGVILILLIFALMTNPVTAQRLGRVARREGLYGNPDTLSRNDRPAAYHPKRVDPTKK
;
A
#
# COMPACT_ATOMS: atom_id res chain seq x y z
N MET A 1 3.47 -35.02 -7.39
CA MET A 1 3.09 -33.59 -7.45
C MET A 1 4.31 -32.82 -7.90
N THR A 2 4.18 -31.98 -8.93
CA THR A 2 5.33 -31.23 -9.50
C THR A 2 5.61 -29.99 -8.65
N LEU A 3 6.88 -29.57 -8.56
CA LEU A 3 7.29 -28.35 -7.86
C LEU A 3 6.55 -27.10 -8.40
N ALA A 4 6.28 -27.08 -9.71
CA ALA A 4 5.56 -26.00 -10.37
C ALA A 4 4.15 -25.77 -9.81
N PHE A 5 3.42 -26.85 -9.50
CA PHE A 5 2.09 -26.74 -8.91
C PHE A 5 2.11 -26.04 -7.54
N PHE A 6 3.13 -26.32 -6.71
CA PHE A 6 3.28 -25.67 -5.41
C PHE A 6 3.64 -24.19 -5.55
N LEU A 7 4.51 -23.83 -6.49
CA LEU A 7 4.87 -22.43 -6.75
C LEU A 7 3.70 -21.62 -7.33
N ASP A 8 2.91 -22.19 -8.23
CA ASP A 8 1.69 -21.55 -8.74
C ASP A 8 0.68 -21.33 -7.61
N THR A 9 0.45 -22.35 -6.78
CA THR A 9 -0.43 -22.24 -5.62
C THR A 9 0.05 -21.17 -4.64
N ALA A 10 1.35 -21.15 -4.32
CA ALA A 10 1.95 -20.14 -3.47
C ALA A 10 1.78 -18.74 -4.08
N SER A 11 2.01 -18.56 -5.38
CA SER A 11 1.85 -17.26 -6.04
C SER A 11 0.42 -16.72 -5.90
N LEU A 12 -0.60 -17.57 -6.05
CA LEU A 12 -2.01 -17.19 -5.87
C LEU A 12 -2.33 -16.80 -4.42
N VAL A 13 -1.75 -17.52 -3.45
CA VAL A 13 -1.90 -17.20 -2.02
C VAL A 13 -1.33 -15.83 -1.67
N PHE A 14 -0.32 -15.33 -2.40
CA PHE A 14 0.20 -13.97 -2.22
C PHE A 14 -0.57 -12.92 -3.04
N ILE A 15 -0.89 -13.21 -4.30
CA ILE A 15 -1.54 -12.25 -5.21
C ILE A 15 -2.97 -11.94 -4.77
N LEU A 16 -3.78 -12.94 -4.41
CA LEU A 16 -5.21 -12.72 -4.12
C LEU A 16 -5.45 -11.85 -2.87
N PRO A 17 -4.82 -12.12 -1.71
CA PRO A 17 -4.93 -11.23 -0.56
C PRO A 17 -4.31 -9.85 -0.83
N GLY A 18 -3.22 -9.79 -1.61
CA GLY A 18 -2.60 -8.53 -2.02
C GLY A 18 -3.57 -7.64 -2.82
N ALA A 19 -4.21 -8.21 -3.84
CA ALA A 19 -5.23 -7.55 -4.64
C ALA A 19 -6.44 -7.12 -3.79
N PHE A 20 -6.89 -7.99 -2.89
CA PHE A 20 -7.97 -7.66 -1.96
C PHE A 20 -7.62 -6.47 -1.03
N MET A 21 -6.39 -6.39 -0.53
CA MET A 21 -5.95 -5.26 0.29
C MET A 21 -5.88 -3.95 -0.50
N VAL A 22 -5.38 -3.97 -1.73
CA VAL A 22 -5.38 -2.81 -2.63
C VAL A 22 -6.82 -2.36 -2.93
N PHE A 23 -7.72 -3.31 -3.19
CA PHE A 23 -9.15 -3.03 -3.36
C PHE A 23 -9.78 -2.42 -2.10
N SER A 24 -9.45 -2.96 -0.92
CA SER A 24 -9.89 -2.40 0.35
C SER A 24 -9.37 -0.97 0.58
N ALA A 25 -8.15 -0.65 0.14
CA ALA A 25 -7.63 0.72 0.20
C ALA A 25 -8.45 1.65 -0.70
N ALA A 26 -8.77 1.21 -1.92
CA ALA A 26 -9.63 1.95 -2.86
C ALA A 26 -11.02 2.23 -2.27
N ILE A 27 -11.68 1.22 -1.70
CA ILE A 27 -12.97 1.41 -1.00
C ILE A 27 -12.81 2.37 0.19
N GLY A 28 -11.73 2.23 0.97
CA GLY A 28 -11.44 3.10 2.10
C GLY A 28 -11.39 4.59 1.69
N THR A 29 -10.87 4.88 0.50
CA THR A 29 -10.82 6.26 -0.02
C THR A 29 -12.21 6.87 -0.21
N ALA A 30 -13.17 6.09 -0.70
CA ALA A 30 -14.53 6.53 -0.97
C ALA A 30 -15.39 6.54 0.31
N ARG A 31 -15.14 5.58 1.21
CA ARG A 31 -15.94 5.38 2.42
C ARG A 31 -15.69 6.43 3.49
N PHE A 32 -14.43 6.77 3.77
CA PHE A 32 -14.10 7.64 4.89
C PHE A 32 -14.34 9.11 4.56
N GLN A 33 -14.95 9.87 5.45
CA GLN A 33 -15.27 11.28 5.22
C GLN A 33 -14.18 12.24 5.73
N SER A 34 -13.37 11.83 6.72
CA SER A 34 -12.24 12.64 7.21
C SER A 34 -10.95 12.37 6.45
N THR A 35 -10.18 13.42 6.19
CA THR A 35 -8.90 13.34 5.50
C THR A 35 -7.90 12.42 6.22
N MET A 36 -7.86 12.50 7.56
CA MET A 36 -6.97 11.66 8.37
C MET A 36 -7.31 10.17 8.27
N ALA A 37 -8.61 9.83 8.29
CA ALA A 37 -9.04 8.45 8.12
C ALA A 37 -8.74 7.93 6.71
N ARG A 38 -8.92 8.76 5.67
CA ARG A 38 -8.55 8.42 4.28
C ARG A 38 -7.06 8.12 4.14
N ILE A 39 -6.18 8.95 4.70
CA ILE A 39 -4.73 8.73 4.65
C ILE A 39 -4.37 7.38 5.26
N HIS A 40 -4.96 7.03 6.40
CA HIS A 40 -4.71 5.76 7.08
C HIS A 40 -5.23 4.56 6.29
N ALA A 41 -6.46 4.68 5.78
CA ALA A 41 -7.14 3.64 5.03
C ALA A 41 -6.51 3.38 3.66
N ILE A 42 -5.89 4.38 3.05
CA ILE A 42 -5.11 4.21 1.82
C ILE A 42 -3.79 3.54 2.15
N THR A 43 -3.00 4.16 3.02
CA THR A 43 -1.56 3.84 3.11
C THR A 43 -1.28 2.46 3.66
N LYS A 44 -2.06 1.97 4.64
CA LYS A 44 -1.79 0.65 5.25
C LYS A 44 -2.14 -0.51 4.32
N PRO A 45 -3.39 -0.66 3.84
CA PRO A 45 -3.74 -1.79 3.00
C PRO A 45 -3.06 -1.69 1.63
N GLN A 46 -2.85 -0.48 1.10
CA GLN A 46 -2.15 -0.32 -0.18
C GLN A 46 -0.70 -0.78 -0.13
N THR A 47 0.06 -0.39 0.91
CA THR A 47 1.49 -0.77 0.99
C THR A 47 1.66 -2.26 1.24
N THR A 48 0.89 -2.86 2.15
CA THR A 48 0.92 -4.30 2.39
C THR A 48 0.43 -5.08 1.17
N GLY A 49 -0.65 -4.62 0.53
CA GLY A 49 -1.21 -5.27 -0.65
C GLY A 49 -0.25 -5.27 -1.84
N LEU A 50 0.44 -4.15 -2.08
CA LEU A 50 1.47 -4.04 -3.11
C LEU A 50 2.65 -4.99 -2.85
N VAL A 51 3.13 -5.08 -1.60
CA VAL A 51 4.22 -6.01 -1.22
C VAL A 51 3.83 -7.46 -1.50
N LEU A 52 2.64 -7.88 -1.03
CA LEU A 52 2.15 -9.24 -1.25
C LEU A 52 2.00 -9.55 -2.74
N MET A 53 1.43 -8.62 -3.51
CA MET A 53 1.26 -8.80 -4.95
C MET A 53 2.60 -8.94 -5.67
N ILE A 54 3.59 -8.11 -5.33
CA ILE A 54 4.92 -8.17 -5.96
C ILE A 54 5.65 -9.48 -5.58
N ILE A 55 5.57 -9.93 -4.33
CA ILE A 55 6.14 -11.22 -3.92
C ILE A 55 5.50 -12.36 -4.73
N GLY A 56 4.18 -12.39 -4.83
CA GLY A 56 3.47 -13.41 -5.61
C GLY A 56 3.80 -13.37 -7.10
N THR A 57 3.94 -12.17 -7.67
CA THR A 57 4.38 -11.99 -9.06
C THR A 57 5.80 -12.50 -9.27
N ILE A 58 6.74 -12.22 -8.36
CA ILE A 58 8.11 -12.75 -8.44
C ILE A 58 8.11 -14.29 -8.37
N ILE A 59 7.31 -14.89 -7.48
CA ILE A 59 7.16 -16.36 -7.41
C ILE A 59 6.61 -16.91 -8.73
N ARG A 60 5.57 -16.29 -9.30
CA ARG A 60 4.99 -16.70 -10.58
C ARG A 60 5.99 -16.57 -11.73
N LEU A 61 6.71 -15.46 -11.80
CA LEU A 61 7.75 -15.23 -12.81
C LEU A 61 8.88 -16.23 -12.66
N SER A 62 9.26 -16.62 -11.44
CA SER A 62 10.29 -17.65 -11.18
C SER A 62 9.85 -19.06 -11.58
N ASN A 63 8.54 -19.37 -11.45
CA ASN A 63 7.97 -20.64 -11.88
C ASN A 63 7.86 -20.73 -13.41
N GLY A 64 7.53 -19.62 -14.09
CA GLY A 64 7.52 -19.57 -15.56
C GLY A 64 8.87 -19.97 -16.19
N GLN A 65 9.97 -19.77 -15.44
CA GLN A 65 11.34 -20.17 -15.82
C GLN A 65 11.61 -21.67 -15.60
N ALA A 66 10.85 -22.33 -14.71
CA ALA A 66 10.98 -23.75 -14.35
C ALA A 66 9.93 -24.66 -15.02
N GLY A 67 8.83 -24.09 -15.50
CA GLY A 67 7.74 -24.80 -16.16
C GLY A 67 7.11 -23.93 -17.24
N GLY A 68 7.64 -24.02 -18.45
CA GLY A 68 7.11 -23.33 -19.62
C GLY A 68 5.66 -23.72 -19.91
N ALA A 69 4.72 -22.88 -19.45
CA ALA A 69 3.35 -22.82 -19.97
C ALA A 69 3.26 -21.74 -21.06
N ALA A 70 4.23 -21.75 -21.99
CA ALA A 70 4.19 -21.18 -23.33
C ALA A 70 5.42 -21.76 -24.06
N GLY A 71 5.20 -22.82 -24.84
CA GLY A 71 6.26 -23.62 -25.45
C GLY A 71 7.01 -22.91 -26.58
N THR A 72 8.02 -22.11 -26.23
CA THR A 72 9.12 -21.76 -27.14
C THR A 72 10.40 -21.71 -26.32
N GLY A 73 11.15 -22.80 -26.37
CA GLY A 73 12.45 -22.93 -25.71
C GLY A 73 13.50 -22.06 -26.40
N GLU A 74 13.56 -20.80 -26.02
CA GLU A 74 14.71 -19.95 -26.28
C GLU A 74 15.38 -19.56 -24.96
N ALA A 75 16.71 -19.58 -24.97
CA ALA A 75 17.56 -19.38 -23.81
C ALA A 75 17.14 -18.14 -23.01
N VAL A 76 17.20 -18.26 -21.68
CA VAL A 76 17.03 -17.19 -20.67
C VAL A 76 17.56 -15.87 -21.22
N GLY A 77 16.66 -15.05 -21.77
CA GLY A 77 17.01 -13.75 -22.31
C GLY A 77 17.28 -12.82 -21.14
N ALA A 78 18.32 -11.98 -21.23
CA ALA A 78 18.60 -10.93 -20.26
C ALA A 78 17.33 -10.16 -19.82
N HIS A 79 16.35 -10.04 -20.72
CA HIS A 79 15.03 -9.45 -20.54
C HIS A 79 14.25 -9.93 -19.30
N GLU A 80 14.30 -11.21 -18.91
CA GLU A 80 13.49 -11.71 -17.78
C GLU A 80 14.07 -11.35 -16.41
N LEU A 81 15.41 -11.28 -16.31
CA LEU A 81 16.09 -10.77 -15.12
C LEU A 81 15.87 -9.25 -14.97
N HIS A 82 15.73 -8.53 -16.10
CA HIS A 82 15.37 -7.12 -16.09
C HIS A 82 13.98 -6.89 -15.52
N ASP A 83 12.97 -7.71 -15.85
CA ASP A 83 11.61 -7.54 -15.34
C ASP A 83 11.55 -7.67 -13.81
N ILE A 84 12.23 -8.67 -13.23
CA ILE A 84 12.31 -8.84 -11.77
C ILE A 84 13.05 -7.64 -11.15
N GLY A 85 14.15 -7.20 -11.76
CA GLY A 85 14.90 -6.02 -11.31
C GLY A 85 14.05 -4.75 -11.33
N VAL A 86 13.29 -4.52 -12.39
CA VAL A 86 12.38 -3.38 -12.53
C VAL A 86 11.27 -3.44 -11.48
N ILE A 87 10.65 -4.60 -11.27
CA ILE A 87 9.60 -4.77 -10.25
C ILE A 87 10.16 -4.51 -8.83
N LEU A 88 11.37 -4.96 -8.53
CA LEU A 88 12.02 -4.70 -7.24
C LEU A 88 12.34 -3.22 -7.04
N ILE A 89 12.84 -2.54 -8.07
CA ILE A 89 13.09 -1.10 -8.03
C ILE A 89 11.77 -0.35 -7.81
N LEU A 90 10.70 -0.70 -8.54
CA LEU A 90 9.37 -0.14 -8.37
C LEU A 90 8.84 -0.36 -6.94
N LEU A 91 9.06 -1.54 -6.36
CA LEU A 91 8.69 -1.83 -4.97
C LEU A 91 9.41 -0.89 -3.99
N ILE A 92 10.73 -0.73 -4.13
CA ILE A 92 11.53 0.14 -3.26
C ILE A 92 11.04 1.59 -3.36
N PHE A 93 10.90 2.11 -4.58
CA PHE A 93 10.41 3.47 -4.79
C PHE A 93 9.00 3.67 -4.26
N ALA A 94 8.10 2.71 -4.44
CA ALA A 94 6.75 2.78 -3.90
C ALA A 94 6.76 2.77 -2.36
N LEU A 95 7.57 1.92 -1.73
CA LEU A 95 7.68 1.83 -0.28
C LEU A 95 8.31 3.07 0.36
N MET A 96 9.24 3.74 -0.33
CA MET A 96 9.81 5.00 0.15
C MET A 96 8.85 6.18 -0.06
N THR A 97 8.19 6.26 -1.23
CA THR A 97 7.35 7.40 -1.59
C THR A 97 6.04 7.44 -0.81
N ASN A 98 5.42 6.29 -0.56
CA ASN A 98 4.13 6.19 0.13
C ASN A 98 4.12 6.83 1.55
N PRO A 99 5.06 6.51 2.46
CA PRO A 99 5.08 7.12 3.80
C PRO A 99 5.41 8.61 3.77
N VAL A 100 6.29 9.05 2.86
CA VAL A 100 6.64 10.48 2.72
C VAL A 100 5.43 11.29 2.25
N THR A 101 4.72 10.80 1.24
CA THR A 101 3.49 11.43 0.72
C THR A 101 2.41 11.45 1.80
N ALA A 102 2.23 10.35 2.54
CA ALA A 102 1.28 10.28 3.65
C ALA A 102 1.58 11.32 4.75
N GLN A 103 2.85 11.47 5.13
CA GLN A 103 3.27 12.42 6.15
C GLN A 103 3.06 13.87 5.69
N ARG A 104 3.41 14.18 4.44
CA ARG A 104 3.21 15.52 3.86
C ARG A 104 1.72 15.87 3.78
N LEU A 105 0.91 14.94 3.28
CA LEU A 105 -0.53 15.11 3.18
C LEU A 105 -1.18 15.30 4.57
N GLY A 106 -0.75 14.52 5.57
CA GLY A 106 -1.21 14.66 6.95
C GLY A 106 -0.82 16.00 7.58
N ARG A 107 0.39 16.52 7.30
CA ARG A 107 0.81 17.85 7.78
C ARG A 107 -0.04 18.97 7.19
N VAL A 108 -0.29 18.92 5.88
CA VAL A 108 -1.13 19.92 5.19
C VAL A 108 -2.57 19.84 5.70
N ALA A 109 -3.15 18.64 5.80
CA ALA A 109 -4.51 18.47 6.28
C ALA A 109 -4.72 19.00 7.72
N ARG A 110 -3.71 18.90 8.60
CA ARG A 110 -3.78 19.52 9.93
C ARG A 110 -3.71 21.04 9.90
N ARG A 111 -2.89 21.61 9.01
CA ARG A 111 -2.74 23.06 8.83
C ARG A 111 -4.01 23.70 8.29
N GLU A 112 -4.65 23.04 7.33
CA GLU A 112 -5.90 23.51 6.69
C GLU A 112 -7.17 23.15 7.48
N GLY A 113 -7.04 22.48 8.64
CA GLY A 113 -8.19 22.12 9.46
C GLY A 113 -9.13 21.07 8.85
N LEU A 114 -8.66 20.26 7.89
CA LEU A 114 -9.45 19.30 7.09
C LEU A 114 -9.82 18.02 7.86
N TYR A 115 -10.43 18.18 9.02
CA TYR A 115 -10.80 17.08 9.92
C TYR A 115 -12.15 16.43 9.59
N GLY A 116 -13.00 17.08 8.79
CA GLY A 116 -14.38 16.63 8.48
C GLY A 116 -15.43 17.21 9.44
N ASN A 117 -16.70 16.83 9.24
CA ASN A 117 -17.86 17.30 10.03
C ASN A 117 -17.92 16.58 11.40
N PRO A 118 -18.02 17.27 12.56
CA PRO A 118 -18.04 16.64 13.91
C PRO A 118 -18.95 15.42 14.04
N ASP A 119 -20.11 15.42 13.40
CA ASP A 119 -21.10 14.33 13.51
C ASP A 119 -20.65 13.04 12.81
N THR A 120 -19.65 13.13 11.93
CA THR A 120 -19.14 12.03 11.11
C THR A 120 -17.76 11.52 11.56
N LEU A 121 -17.14 12.17 12.55
CA LEU A 121 -15.84 11.75 13.06
C LEU A 121 -16.02 10.59 14.05
N SER A 122 -15.45 9.42 13.70
CA SER A 122 -15.35 8.30 14.65
C SER A 122 -14.40 8.59 15.82
N ARG A 123 -13.41 9.46 15.60
CA ARG A 123 -12.45 9.93 16.60
C ARG A 123 -12.20 11.42 16.42
N ASN A 124 -12.20 12.17 17.51
CA ASN A 124 -11.88 13.59 17.48
C ASN A 124 -10.36 13.81 17.37
N ASP A 125 -9.89 14.02 16.13
CA ASP A 125 -8.48 14.33 15.84
C ASP A 125 -8.19 15.85 15.83
N ARG A 126 -9.18 16.68 16.16
CA ARG A 126 -9.00 18.14 16.22
C ARG A 126 -8.15 18.50 17.45
N PRO A 127 -7.36 19.59 17.37
CA PRO A 127 -6.75 20.16 18.57
C PRO A 127 -7.81 20.39 19.64
N ALA A 128 -7.51 20.04 20.89
CA ALA A 128 -8.42 20.28 22.00
C ALA A 128 -8.75 21.78 22.05
N ALA A 129 -10.04 22.11 22.23
CA ALA A 129 -10.44 23.48 22.47
C ALA A 129 -9.68 24.03 23.68
N TYR A 130 -9.30 25.30 23.62
CA TYR A 130 -8.64 25.97 24.74
C TYR A 130 -9.51 25.84 25.99
N HIS A 131 -8.96 25.17 27.01
CA HIS A 131 -9.62 25.06 28.31
C HIS A 131 -9.06 26.18 29.20
N PRO A 132 -9.89 27.01 29.85
CA PRO A 132 -9.43 28.18 30.62
C PRO A 132 -8.48 27.85 31.79
N LYS A 133 -8.44 26.59 32.23
CA LYS A 133 -7.46 26.09 33.22
C LYS A 133 -6.12 25.61 32.64
N ARG A 134 -5.95 25.62 31.32
CA ARG A 134 -4.66 25.30 30.67
C ARG A 134 -3.88 26.59 30.47
N VAL A 135 -2.63 26.59 30.92
CA VAL A 135 -1.68 27.67 30.65
C VAL A 135 -1.56 27.81 29.13
N ASP A 136 -1.78 29.02 28.63
CA ASP A 136 -1.64 29.34 27.22
C ASP A 136 -0.15 29.46 26.87
N PRO A 137 0.43 28.54 26.09
CA PRO A 137 1.86 28.61 25.74
C PRO A 137 2.21 29.81 24.85
N THR A 138 1.20 30.52 24.32
CA THR A 138 1.39 31.72 23.49
C THR A 138 1.34 33.02 24.28
N LYS A 139 0.83 33.00 25.52
CA LYS A 139 0.93 34.11 26.46
C LYS A 139 2.23 33.96 27.26
N LYS A 140 3.29 34.59 26.78
CA LYS A 140 4.43 34.96 27.62
C LYS A 140 4.15 36.29 28.30
#